data_AF-A0A2V1GQP8-F1
#
_entry.id   AF-A0A2V1GQP8-F1
#
_cell.length_a   1.000
_cell.length_b   1.000
_cell.length_c   1.000
_cell.angle_alpha   90.00
_cell.angle_beta   90.00
_cell.angle_gamma   90.00
#
_symmetry.space_group_name_H-M   'P 1'
#
loop_
_entity.id
_entity.type
_entity.pdbx_description
1 polymer ?
#
loop_
_entity_poly.entity_id
_entity_poly.type
_entity_poly.pdbx_seq_one_letter_code
_entity_poly.pdbx_strand_id
1 'polypeptide(L)'
;MKSSIWRWLASGVILMTSVIFAGQAAAAPKAHNLKAFEVLSPESQECAACHKDQNRGLFQQWGESKHYGANVGCYECHQANPTDKDAIKHEGFNISVVVSPKDCGQCHDREAEQFSQSHHAKAGRILGSLDNMLAEVVEGKLILNGASPVAVSGCGQCHGSVVKVLENGDLDPATWPNSGIGRINPDGSEGSCNACHQRHEFDIVQARRPEACGKCHLGPDHPQKEIYEESKHGIAFYGNVDDMNLDSAKWIVGEDYDAAPTCATCHMSGTKDLPLTHDVGDRISWTLRPPVSEKIDAKKRGKVKSWEHRRKDMKNVCSACHTSSWVENFYVQFDGVVTLYNDKFAKPGVSMMKFLKDEGLRTDTGFDEKIEWTWFYLWHHQGRRARMGAAMGAPDYVQWHGMFEVAEAFYTELVPEYREFIEKAEHDGKHDIAKRGNALLEEILSRPEHAWFSGKEPEAVKAARKKAQAEFQKRYAQ
;
A
#
# COMPACT_ATOMS: atom_id res chain seq x y z
N MET A 1 11.80 -79.83 31.70
CA MET A 1 12.19 -80.76 30.61
C MET A 1 13.35 -80.13 29.86
N LYS A 2 14.59 -80.58 30.14
CA LYS A 2 15.55 -81.20 29.19
C LYS A 2 15.82 -80.32 27.95
N SER A 3 17.03 -79.88 27.59
CA SER A 3 18.42 -80.26 27.93
C SER A 3 19.36 -79.25 27.22
N SER A 4 20.33 -78.60 27.88
CA SER A 4 21.75 -79.03 28.00
C SER A 4 22.52 -78.90 26.65
N ILE A 5 23.71 -78.30 26.47
CA ILE A 5 24.98 -78.54 27.16
C ILE A 5 26.08 -77.67 26.47
N TRP A 6 26.94 -77.01 27.29
CA TRP A 6 28.42 -76.87 27.17
C TRP A 6 29.07 -76.02 26.03
N ARG A 7 30.27 -75.40 26.15
CA ARG A 7 31.19 -74.94 27.24
C ARG A 7 32.52 -74.51 26.54
N TRP A 8 33.23 -73.50 27.09
CA TRP A 8 34.66 -73.12 26.88
C TRP A 8 35.07 -72.61 25.47
N LEU A 9 35.75 -71.47 25.22
CA LEU A 9 36.84 -70.65 25.79
C LEU A 9 38.01 -70.60 24.78
N ALA A 10 38.49 -69.37 24.55
CA ALA A 10 39.86 -68.95 24.23
C ALA A 10 40.27 -68.65 22.77
N SER A 11 40.80 -67.42 22.64
CA SER A 11 41.88 -66.96 21.73
C SER A 11 41.52 -66.86 20.24
N GLY A 12 41.44 -65.71 19.59
CA GLY A 12 42.23 -64.48 19.72
C GLY A 12 43.06 -64.32 18.45
N VAL A 13 42.61 -63.52 17.49
CA VAL A 13 43.45 -62.90 16.43
C VAL A 13 42.83 -61.56 16.05
N ILE A 14 43.65 -60.52 16.19
CA ILE A 14 43.44 -59.14 15.76
C ILE A 14 43.45 -59.07 14.23
N LEU A 15 42.44 -58.45 13.62
CA LEU A 15 42.55 -57.91 12.27
C LEU A 15 41.94 -56.50 12.24
N MET A 16 42.82 -55.49 12.36
CA MET A 16 42.52 -54.12 11.94
C MET A 16 42.26 -54.13 10.43
N THR A 17 41.01 -53.93 10.02
CA THR A 17 40.65 -53.61 8.63
C THR A 17 40.41 -52.12 8.53
N SER A 18 41.39 -51.43 7.97
CA SER A 18 41.33 -50.05 7.51
C SER A 18 40.32 -49.94 6.37
N VAL A 19 39.11 -49.51 6.69
CA VAL A 19 38.13 -49.10 5.67
C VAL A 19 38.50 -47.69 5.21
N ILE A 20 39.15 -47.63 4.06
CA ILE A 20 39.35 -46.41 3.29
C ILE A 20 37.96 -46.00 2.76
N PHE A 21 37.32 -45.03 3.41
CA PHE A 21 36.22 -44.29 2.79
C PHE A 21 36.82 -43.42 1.69
N ALA A 22 36.83 -43.94 0.47
CA ALA A 22 37.01 -43.13 -0.72
C ALA A 22 35.82 -42.16 -0.78
N GLY A 23 36.07 -40.89 -0.47
CA GLY A 23 35.12 -39.82 -0.71
C GLY A 23 34.81 -39.77 -2.20
N GLN A 24 33.64 -40.25 -2.58
CA GLN A 24 33.01 -39.82 -3.81
C GLN A 24 32.66 -38.34 -3.60
N ALA A 25 33.50 -37.46 -4.13
CA ALA A 25 33.06 -36.15 -4.51
C ALA A 25 31.85 -36.36 -5.44
N ALA A 26 30.65 -36.12 -4.93
CA ALA A 26 29.46 -36.09 -5.75
C ALA A 26 29.68 -34.98 -6.78
N ALA A 27 29.96 -35.38 -8.02
CA ALA A 27 29.99 -34.45 -9.14
C ALA A 27 28.60 -33.79 -9.20
N ALA A 28 28.58 -32.46 -9.23
CA ALA A 28 27.36 -31.68 -9.45
C ALA A 28 26.62 -32.24 -10.69
N PRO A 29 25.29 -32.39 -10.63
CA PRO A 29 24.53 -32.94 -11.75
C PRO A 29 24.65 -31.97 -12.94
N LYS A 30 25.45 -32.37 -13.95
CA LYS A 30 25.45 -31.69 -15.25
C LYS A 30 24.06 -31.82 -15.83
N ALA A 31 23.47 -30.69 -16.23
CA ALA A 31 22.19 -30.66 -16.91
C ALA A 31 22.20 -31.65 -18.08
N HIS A 32 21.46 -32.75 -17.96
CA HIS A 32 21.16 -33.56 -19.13
C HIS A 32 20.24 -32.73 -20.02
N ASN A 33 20.70 -32.44 -21.24
CA ASN A 33 19.99 -31.82 -22.36
C ASN A 33 18.50 -32.15 -22.39
N LEU A 34 17.70 -31.39 -21.65
CA LEU A 34 16.26 -31.37 -21.83
C LEU A 34 16.02 -30.46 -23.03
N LYS A 35 15.47 -30.99 -24.13
CA LYS A 35 15.14 -30.20 -25.33
C LYS A 35 14.40 -28.90 -25.01
N ALA A 36 13.60 -28.91 -23.94
CA ALA A 36 12.86 -27.74 -23.44
C ALA A 36 13.75 -26.58 -22.95
N PHE A 37 15.05 -26.80 -22.75
CA PHE A 37 16.00 -25.81 -22.21
C PHE A 37 17.06 -25.37 -23.24
N GLU A 38 17.09 -25.94 -24.45
CA GLU A 38 18.11 -25.61 -25.47
C GLU A 38 18.12 -24.13 -25.88
N VAL A 39 17.02 -23.42 -25.66
CA VAL A 39 16.84 -21.99 -25.96
C VAL A 39 17.33 -21.05 -24.85
N LEU A 40 17.68 -21.60 -23.68
CA LEU A 40 18.18 -20.83 -22.53
C LEU A 40 19.71 -20.74 -22.55
N SER A 41 20.27 -19.76 -21.85
CA SER A 41 21.71 -19.71 -21.61
C SER A 41 22.21 -20.98 -20.89
N PRO A 42 23.45 -21.42 -21.15
CA PRO A 42 24.04 -22.57 -20.45
C PRO A 42 23.90 -22.49 -18.93
N GLU A 43 24.09 -21.29 -18.37
CA GLU A 43 23.94 -21.01 -16.94
C GLU A 43 22.50 -21.28 -16.48
N SER A 44 21.49 -20.72 -17.16
CA SER A 44 20.09 -20.97 -16.84
C SER A 44 19.67 -22.44 -17.03
N GLN A 45 20.29 -23.17 -17.96
CA GLN A 45 20.06 -24.62 -18.11
C GLN A 45 20.53 -25.38 -16.87
N GLU A 46 21.69 -25.03 -16.31
CA GLU A 46 22.19 -25.62 -15.07
C GLU A 46 21.30 -25.26 -13.87
N CYS A 47 20.89 -23.99 -13.75
CA CYS A 47 19.95 -23.55 -12.72
C CYS A 47 18.64 -24.35 -12.79
N ALA A 48 18.02 -24.41 -13.97
CA ALA A 48 16.74 -25.09 -14.19
C ALA A 48 16.83 -26.60 -13.95
N ALA A 49 17.93 -27.24 -14.38
CA ALA A 49 18.13 -28.68 -14.20
C ALA A 49 18.21 -29.10 -12.72
N CYS A 50 18.75 -28.25 -11.85
CA CYS A 50 18.80 -28.49 -10.41
C CYS A 50 17.51 -28.01 -9.70
N HIS A 51 17.05 -26.79 -9.97
CA HIS A 51 15.92 -26.18 -9.26
C HIS A 51 14.56 -26.81 -9.59
N LYS A 52 14.41 -27.53 -10.71
CA LYS A 52 13.19 -28.32 -10.98
C LYS A 52 12.91 -29.35 -9.87
N ASP A 53 13.98 -29.88 -9.25
CA ASP A 53 13.90 -30.91 -8.22
C ASP A 53 14.00 -30.30 -6.82
N GLN A 54 14.87 -29.31 -6.61
CA GLN A 54 15.08 -28.67 -5.29
C GLN A 54 13.97 -27.68 -4.92
N ASN A 55 13.43 -26.95 -5.91
CA ASN A 55 12.46 -25.87 -5.71
C ASN A 55 11.37 -25.92 -6.77
N ARG A 56 10.69 -27.07 -6.86
CA ARG A 56 9.70 -27.35 -7.91
C ARG A 56 8.65 -26.25 -8.08
N GLY A 57 8.17 -25.64 -6.98
CA GLY A 57 7.20 -24.55 -7.05
C GLY A 57 7.70 -23.34 -7.84
N LEU A 58 8.92 -22.86 -7.56
CA LEU A 58 9.51 -21.73 -8.28
C LEU A 58 9.76 -22.07 -9.74
N PHE A 59 10.22 -23.29 -10.00
CA PHE A 59 10.44 -23.79 -11.35
C PHE A 59 9.14 -23.85 -12.18
N GLN A 60 8.03 -24.32 -11.60
CA GLN A 60 6.74 -24.36 -12.30
C GLN A 60 6.21 -22.94 -12.58
N GLN A 61 6.23 -22.05 -11.58
CA GLN A 61 5.82 -20.65 -11.76
C GLN A 61 6.60 -19.95 -12.89
N TRP A 62 7.93 -20.13 -12.91
CA TRP A 62 8.74 -19.60 -14.01
C TRP A 62 8.38 -20.27 -15.34
N GLY A 63 8.18 -21.59 -15.39
CA GLY A 63 7.79 -22.30 -16.60
C GLY A 63 6.42 -21.90 -17.17
N GLU A 64 5.53 -21.37 -16.31
CA GLU A 64 4.23 -20.81 -16.70
C GLU A 64 4.32 -19.34 -17.14
N SER A 65 5.44 -18.67 -16.84
CA SER A 65 5.63 -17.24 -17.13
C SER A 65 5.82 -16.94 -18.61
N LYS A 66 5.46 -15.71 -19.00
CA LYS A 66 5.84 -15.15 -20.31
C LYS A 66 7.36 -14.96 -20.45
N HIS A 67 8.10 -14.84 -19.35
CA HIS A 67 9.56 -14.77 -19.36
C HIS A 67 10.20 -16.06 -19.86
N TYR A 68 9.71 -17.23 -19.41
CA TYR A 68 10.17 -18.51 -19.96
C TYR A 68 9.91 -18.61 -21.46
N GLY A 69 8.69 -18.26 -21.90
CA GLY A 69 8.35 -18.23 -23.33
C GLY A 69 9.18 -17.23 -24.15
N ALA A 70 9.78 -16.23 -23.51
CA ALA A 70 10.68 -15.25 -24.11
C ALA A 70 12.17 -15.60 -23.94
N ASN A 71 12.49 -16.81 -23.48
CA ASN A 71 13.86 -17.29 -23.22
C ASN A 71 14.61 -16.50 -22.13
N VAL A 72 13.90 -15.87 -21.19
CA VAL A 72 14.49 -15.24 -20.00
C VAL A 72 14.50 -16.28 -18.87
N GLY A 73 15.67 -16.83 -18.59
CA GLY A 73 15.88 -17.85 -17.57
C GLY A 73 16.26 -17.28 -16.21
N CYS A 74 16.67 -18.17 -15.30
CA CYS A 74 17.03 -17.80 -13.93
C CYS A 74 18.24 -16.87 -13.90
N TYR A 75 19.29 -17.20 -14.65
CA TYR A 75 20.56 -16.50 -14.62
C TYR A 75 20.45 -15.10 -15.25
N GLU A 76 19.60 -14.92 -16.26
CA GLU A 76 19.39 -13.62 -16.91
C GLU A 76 18.94 -12.54 -15.91
N CYS A 77 18.14 -12.91 -14.90
CA CYS A 77 17.69 -12.01 -13.84
C CYS A 77 18.58 -12.03 -12.60
N HIS A 78 19.11 -13.21 -12.22
CA HIS A 78 19.82 -13.38 -10.94
C HIS A 78 21.33 -13.18 -11.04
N GLN A 79 21.92 -13.12 -12.23
CA GLN A 79 23.35 -12.83 -12.37
C GLN A 79 23.73 -11.54 -11.62
N ALA A 80 24.86 -11.56 -10.94
CA ALA A 80 25.38 -10.40 -10.22
C ALA A 80 26.87 -10.22 -10.51
N ASN A 81 27.33 -8.97 -10.47
CA ASN A 81 28.76 -8.71 -10.48
C ASN A 81 29.34 -9.16 -9.13
N PRO A 82 30.55 -9.75 -9.10
CA PRO A 82 31.19 -10.17 -7.85
C PRO A 82 31.41 -9.02 -6.84
N THR A 83 31.34 -7.78 -7.30
CA THR A 83 31.49 -6.57 -6.49
C THR A 83 30.17 -6.00 -5.98
N ASP A 84 29.03 -6.56 -6.40
CA ASP A 84 27.72 -6.15 -5.90
C ASP A 84 27.60 -6.57 -4.42
N LYS A 85 26.95 -5.73 -3.62
CA LYS A 85 26.96 -5.87 -2.16
C LYS A 85 26.29 -7.16 -1.69
N ASP A 86 25.33 -7.64 -2.45
CA ASP A 86 24.49 -8.81 -2.21
C ASP A 86 24.84 -9.98 -3.15
N ALA A 87 25.97 -9.91 -3.85
CA ALA A 87 26.46 -11.01 -4.66
C ALA A 87 26.91 -12.19 -3.78
N ILE A 88 26.40 -13.37 -4.11
CA ILE A 88 26.81 -14.64 -3.50
C ILE A 88 27.31 -15.60 -4.58
N LYS A 89 28.25 -16.46 -4.20
CA LYS A 89 28.69 -17.56 -5.06
C LYS A 89 27.80 -18.78 -4.86
N HIS A 90 27.13 -19.23 -5.91
CA HIS A 90 26.23 -20.38 -5.88
C HIS A 90 26.52 -21.32 -7.05
N GLU A 91 26.94 -22.56 -6.74
CA GLU A 91 27.26 -23.60 -7.73
C GLU A 91 28.22 -23.15 -8.86
N GLY A 92 29.15 -22.24 -8.54
CA GLY A 92 30.13 -21.72 -9.50
C GLY A 92 29.76 -20.39 -10.16
N PHE A 93 28.51 -19.94 -10.01
CA PHE A 93 28.01 -18.67 -10.54
C PHE A 93 27.99 -17.58 -9.47
N ASN A 94 28.07 -16.31 -9.89
CA ASN A 94 27.80 -15.17 -9.00
C ASN A 94 26.37 -14.71 -9.25
N ILE A 95 25.55 -14.73 -8.20
CA ILE A 95 24.15 -14.37 -8.27
C ILE A 95 23.77 -13.40 -7.16
N SER A 96 22.68 -12.66 -7.33
CA SER A 96 21.95 -12.01 -6.25
C SER A 96 20.54 -12.61 -6.17
N VAL A 97 20.06 -12.83 -4.95
CA VAL A 97 18.66 -13.21 -4.70
C VAL A 97 17.70 -12.02 -4.77
N VAL A 98 18.21 -10.78 -4.72
CA VAL A 98 17.44 -9.54 -4.72
C VAL A 98 17.47 -8.91 -6.10
N VAL A 99 16.59 -9.37 -6.99
CA VAL A 99 16.37 -8.71 -8.29
C VAL A 99 15.71 -7.34 -8.06
N SER A 100 16.32 -6.30 -8.59
CA SER A 100 15.99 -4.89 -8.40
C SER A 100 15.32 -4.27 -9.65
N PRO A 101 14.72 -3.08 -9.55
CA PRO A 101 14.26 -2.33 -10.72
C PRO A 101 15.35 -2.04 -11.77
N LYS A 102 16.64 -1.97 -11.40
CA LYS A 102 17.73 -1.79 -12.37
C LYS A 102 17.97 -3.04 -13.22
N ASP A 103 17.75 -4.22 -12.64
CA ASP A 103 17.84 -5.49 -13.36
C ASP A 103 16.67 -5.62 -14.34
N CYS A 104 15.45 -5.31 -13.87
CA CYS A 104 14.26 -5.27 -14.74
C CYS A 104 14.42 -4.24 -15.87
N GLY A 105 15.01 -3.08 -15.56
CA GLY A 105 15.22 -1.97 -16.50
C GLY A 105 16.19 -2.27 -17.64
N GLN A 106 16.93 -3.38 -17.61
CA GLN A 106 17.74 -3.83 -18.76
C GLN A 106 16.87 -4.20 -19.97
N CYS A 107 15.63 -4.64 -19.73
CA CYS A 107 14.66 -5.00 -20.77
C CYS A 107 13.38 -4.14 -20.73
N HIS A 108 13.02 -3.63 -19.56
CA HIS A 108 11.81 -2.83 -19.31
C HIS A 108 12.18 -1.40 -18.87
N ASP A 109 13.00 -0.73 -19.67
CA ASP A 109 13.56 0.59 -19.38
C ASP A 109 12.47 1.64 -19.11
N ARG A 110 11.44 1.68 -19.95
CA ARG A 110 10.31 2.61 -19.85
C ARG A 110 9.53 2.40 -18.56
N GLU A 111 9.16 1.16 -18.25
CA GLU A 111 8.37 0.84 -17.05
C GLU A 111 9.19 1.13 -15.79
N ALA A 112 10.48 0.78 -15.78
CA ALA A 112 11.40 1.08 -14.69
C ALA A 112 11.57 2.59 -14.47
N GLU A 113 11.74 3.37 -15.54
CA GLU A 113 11.86 4.83 -15.47
C GLU A 113 10.58 5.45 -14.88
N GLN A 114 9.41 5.12 -15.44
CA GLN A 114 8.12 5.61 -14.95
C GLN A 114 7.91 5.27 -13.47
N PHE A 115 8.16 4.02 -13.08
CA PHE A 115 7.99 3.57 -11.70
C PHE A 115 8.95 4.30 -10.75
N SER A 116 10.22 4.46 -11.12
CA SER A 116 11.24 5.12 -10.28
C SER A 116 10.89 6.58 -9.93
N GLN A 117 10.12 7.25 -10.79
CA GLN A 117 9.67 8.62 -10.58
C GLN A 117 8.50 8.69 -9.59
N SER A 118 7.74 7.61 -9.44
CA SER A 118 6.53 7.54 -8.62
C SER A 118 6.80 7.73 -7.12
N HIS A 119 5.73 8.02 -6.37
CA HIS A 119 5.75 7.95 -4.91
C HIS A 119 5.84 6.50 -4.38
N HIS A 120 5.40 5.52 -5.17
CA HIS A 120 5.46 4.10 -4.80
C HIS A 120 6.89 3.60 -4.72
N ALA A 121 7.75 3.93 -5.69
CA ALA A 121 9.17 3.58 -5.61
C ALA A 121 9.84 4.17 -4.36
N LYS A 122 9.39 5.35 -3.90
CA LYS A 122 9.92 6.06 -2.73
C LYS A 122 9.21 5.71 -1.42
N ALA A 123 8.27 4.77 -1.42
CA ALA A 123 7.39 4.52 -0.28
C ALA A 123 8.16 4.09 0.98
N GLY A 124 9.27 3.35 0.85
CA GLY A 124 10.07 2.88 1.98
C GLY A 124 10.74 4.00 2.78
N ARG A 125 10.84 5.22 2.21
CA ARG A 125 11.37 6.39 2.93
C ARG A 125 10.51 6.81 4.12
N ILE A 126 9.24 6.38 4.19
CA ILE A 126 8.36 6.68 5.33
C ILE A 126 8.90 6.12 6.65
N LEU A 127 9.67 5.02 6.61
CA LEU A 127 10.28 4.43 7.79
C LEU A 127 11.39 5.30 8.40
N GLY A 128 11.84 6.33 7.68
CA GLY A 128 12.75 7.36 8.20
C GLY A 128 12.04 8.61 8.71
N SER A 129 10.71 8.59 8.88
CA SER A 129 9.89 9.75 9.26
C SER A 129 9.10 9.47 10.54
N LEU A 130 8.63 10.52 11.21
CA LEU A 130 7.77 10.37 12.40
C LEU A 130 6.43 9.67 12.10
N ASP A 131 6.07 9.47 10.83
CA ASP A 131 4.85 8.77 10.43
C ASP A 131 4.88 7.27 10.85
N ASN A 132 6.04 6.69 11.22
CA ASN A 132 6.13 5.30 11.74
C ASN A 132 6.24 5.18 13.26
N MET A 133 6.10 6.29 14.02
CA MET A 133 6.23 6.30 15.48
C MET A 133 5.32 5.28 16.17
N LEU A 134 4.10 5.08 15.67
CA LEU A 134 3.17 4.10 16.22
C LEU A 134 3.78 2.68 16.21
N ALA A 135 4.25 2.22 15.05
CA ALA A 135 4.79 0.87 14.89
C ALA A 135 6.20 0.69 15.52
N GLU A 136 7.02 1.74 15.58
CA GLU A 136 8.38 1.65 16.13
C GLU A 136 8.43 1.84 17.66
N VAL A 137 7.55 2.69 18.21
CA VAL A 137 7.66 3.15 19.60
C VAL A 137 6.42 2.80 20.43
N VAL A 138 5.21 3.13 19.96
CA VAL A 138 3.98 2.98 20.76
C VAL A 138 3.56 1.52 20.88
N GLU A 139 3.51 0.82 19.75
CA GLU A 139 3.21 -0.61 19.63
C GLU A 139 4.50 -1.46 19.66
N GLY A 140 5.61 -0.85 19.24
CA GLY A 140 6.85 -1.52 18.88
C GLY A 140 7.84 -1.74 20.03
N LYS A 141 8.80 -2.64 19.77
CA LYS A 141 10.00 -2.83 20.60
C LYS A 141 11.14 -3.38 19.76
N LEU A 142 12.36 -2.87 19.95
CA LEU A 142 13.54 -3.24 19.18
C LEU A 142 14.10 -4.63 19.57
N ILE A 143 13.43 -5.70 19.15
CA ILE A 143 13.82 -7.09 19.47
C ILE A 143 14.21 -7.93 18.24
N LEU A 144 14.14 -7.35 17.04
CA LEU A 144 14.51 -8.02 15.79
C LEU A 144 15.69 -7.28 15.16
N ASN A 145 16.92 -7.62 15.58
CA ASN A 145 18.17 -6.99 15.13
C ASN A 145 18.16 -5.46 15.22
N GLY A 146 17.56 -4.91 16.28
CA GLY A 146 17.44 -3.46 16.49
C GLY A 146 16.28 -2.80 15.75
N ALA A 147 15.35 -3.58 15.18
CA ALA A 147 14.10 -3.10 14.59
C ALA A 147 12.86 -3.58 15.36
N SER A 148 11.75 -2.85 15.25
CA SER A 148 10.44 -3.28 15.75
C SER A 148 9.84 -4.37 14.86
N PRO A 149 9.46 -5.55 15.39
CA PRO A 149 8.78 -6.59 14.61
C PRO A 149 7.48 -6.11 13.94
N VAL A 150 6.76 -5.17 14.57
CA VAL A 150 5.53 -4.58 14.03
C VAL A 150 5.85 -3.70 12.83
N ALA A 151 6.92 -2.88 12.91
CA ALA A 151 7.36 -2.08 11.77
C ALA A 151 7.87 -2.95 10.62
N VAL A 152 8.63 -4.02 10.92
CA VAL A 152 9.16 -4.95 9.91
C VAL A 152 8.05 -5.74 9.20
N SER A 153 7.12 -6.31 9.97
CA SER A 153 6.11 -7.23 9.44
C SER A 153 4.83 -6.53 8.98
N GLY A 154 4.53 -5.34 9.50
CA GLY A 154 3.39 -4.51 9.11
C GLY A 154 3.78 -3.47 8.08
N CYS A 155 4.48 -2.42 8.51
CA CYS A 155 4.80 -1.27 7.67
C CYS A 155 5.72 -1.64 6.50
N GLY A 156 6.82 -2.34 6.79
CA GLY A 156 7.85 -2.72 5.83
C GLY A 156 7.38 -3.65 4.72
N GLN A 157 6.33 -4.46 4.97
CA GLN A 157 5.76 -5.36 3.97
C GLN A 157 4.87 -4.63 2.95
N CYS A 158 4.37 -3.43 3.28
CA CYS A 158 3.62 -2.60 2.34
C CYS A 158 4.51 -1.52 1.70
N HIS A 159 5.21 -0.73 2.53
CA HIS A 159 6.00 0.42 2.09
C HIS A 159 7.39 0.04 1.56
N GLY A 160 7.99 -1.00 2.11
CA GLY A 160 9.38 -1.37 1.86
C GLY A 160 10.32 -0.83 2.94
N SER A 161 11.51 -1.42 3.02
CA SER A 161 12.59 -1.00 3.92
C SER A 161 13.93 -1.06 3.19
N VAL A 162 15.00 -0.57 3.83
CA VAL A 162 16.37 -0.80 3.36
C VAL A 162 16.70 -2.27 3.54
N VAL A 163 17.00 -2.96 2.45
CA VAL A 163 17.51 -4.34 2.49
C VAL A 163 18.97 -4.28 2.93
N LYS A 164 19.26 -4.92 4.06
CA LYS A 164 20.59 -4.91 4.66
C LYS A 164 21.28 -6.25 4.42
N VAL A 165 22.47 -6.18 3.83
CA VAL A 165 23.40 -7.30 3.75
C VAL A 165 24.29 -7.26 5.00
N LEU A 166 24.37 -8.39 5.70
CA LEU A 166 25.21 -8.57 6.88
C LEU A 166 26.67 -8.82 6.48
N GLU A 167 27.59 -8.69 7.43
CA GLU A 167 29.03 -8.87 7.18
C GLU A 167 29.38 -10.27 6.65
N ASN A 168 28.56 -11.28 6.96
CA ASN A 168 28.71 -12.65 6.47
C ASN A 168 28.11 -12.87 5.07
N GLY A 169 27.52 -11.85 4.44
CA GLY A 169 26.87 -11.92 3.14
C GLY A 169 25.38 -12.30 3.18
N ASP A 170 24.84 -12.68 4.33
CA ASP A 170 23.41 -13.00 4.46
C ASP A 170 22.56 -11.72 4.48
N LEU A 171 21.28 -11.86 4.14
CA LEU A 171 20.31 -10.76 4.28
C LEU A 171 19.77 -10.71 5.72
N ASP A 172 19.74 -9.51 6.29
CA ASP A 172 19.27 -9.29 7.66
C ASP A 172 17.78 -9.64 7.78
N PRO A 173 17.37 -10.58 8.67
CA PRO A 173 15.96 -10.96 8.88
C PRO A 173 15.03 -9.80 9.27
N ALA A 174 15.58 -8.70 9.80
CA ALA A 174 14.81 -7.49 10.06
C ALA A 174 14.43 -6.72 8.78
N THR A 175 15.02 -7.06 7.64
CA THR A 175 14.86 -6.34 6.38
C THR A 175 14.55 -7.23 5.18
N TRP A 176 14.63 -8.55 5.34
CA TRP A 176 14.34 -9.53 4.32
C TRP A 176 13.69 -10.80 4.94
N PRO A 177 12.65 -11.40 4.33
CA PRO A 177 12.02 -11.05 3.05
C PRO A 177 11.24 -9.73 3.10
N ASN A 178 11.35 -8.95 2.01
CA ASN A 178 10.62 -7.69 1.86
C ASN A 178 9.92 -7.64 0.50
N SER A 179 8.62 -7.39 0.55
CA SER A 179 7.72 -7.28 -0.60
C SER A 179 7.03 -5.90 -0.68
N GLY A 180 7.57 -4.92 0.04
CA GLY A 180 7.05 -3.57 0.05
C GLY A 180 7.43 -2.81 -1.22
N ILE A 181 6.49 -2.01 -1.73
CA ILE A 181 6.58 -1.46 -3.08
C ILE A 181 7.74 -0.47 -3.26
N GLY A 182 8.16 0.19 -2.19
CA GLY A 182 9.28 1.15 -2.17
C GLY A 182 10.52 0.62 -1.46
N ARG A 183 10.79 -0.68 -1.52
CA ARG A 183 11.99 -1.33 -0.98
C ARG A 183 13.26 -0.63 -1.48
N ILE A 184 14.22 -0.37 -0.60
CA ILE A 184 15.52 0.21 -0.98
C ILE A 184 16.52 -0.94 -1.11
N ASN A 185 16.97 -1.17 -2.34
CA ASN A 185 17.75 -2.34 -2.74
C ASN A 185 19.26 -2.17 -2.46
N PRO A 186 20.03 -3.27 -2.38
CA PRO A 186 21.48 -3.21 -2.13
C PRO A 186 22.28 -2.40 -3.17
N ASP A 187 21.81 -2.40 -4.42
CA ASP A 187 22.34 -1.62 -5.54
C ASP A 187 21.96 -0.12 -5.50
N GLY A 188 21.26 0.31 -4.45
CA GLY A 188 20.79 1.68 -4.22
C GLY A 188 19.55 2.09 -5.03
N SER A 189 18.98 1.20 -5.85
CA SER A 189 17.71 1.45 -6.51
C SER A 189 16.56 1.43 -5.50
N GLU A 190 15.49 2.17 -5.81
CA GLU A 190 14.29 2.21 -4.98
C GLU A 190 13.13 1.56 -5.72
N GLY A 191 12.43 0.67 -5.03
CA GLY A 191 11.22 0.02 -5.49
C GLY A 191 11.31 -1.50 -5.58
N SER A 192 10.15 -2.13 -5.69
CA SER A 192 10.01 -3.58 -5.90
C SER A 192 9.02 -3.87 -7.03
N CYS A 193 9.54 -4.33 -8.18
CA CYS A 193 8.73 -4.56 -9.39
C CYS A 193 7.76 -5.76 -9.26
N ASN A 194 7.91 -6.61 -8.24
CA ASN A 194 7.03 -7.76 -8.03
C ASN A 194 5.89 -7.50 -7.03
N ALA A 195 5.64 -6.22 -6.69
CA ALA A 195 4.56 -5.86 -5.78
C ALA A 195 3.16 -6.15 -6.35
N CYS A 196 2.98 -6.01 -7.67
CA CYS A 196 1.68 -6.19 -8.34
C CYS A 196 1.59 -7.50 -9.15
N HIS A 197 2.61 -7.82 -9.95
CA HIS A 197 2.75 -9.09 -10.67
C HIS A 197 3.89 -9.88 -10.03
N GLN A 198 3.52 -10.85 -9.21
CA GLN A 198 4.41 -11.53 -8.28
C GLN A 198 5.40 -12.44 -9.01
N ARG A 199 6.57 -12.59 -8.41
CA ARG A 199 7.52 -13.62 -8.84
C ARG A 199 6.97 -15.02 -8.52
N HIS A 200 7.28 -16.07 -9.29
CA HIS A 200 8.13 -16.07 -10.50
C HIS A 200 7.34 -16.16 -11.81
N GLU A 201 6.01 -16.07 -11.74
CA GLU A 201 5.15 -16.09 -12.93
C GLU A 201 5.09 -14.72 -13.64
N PHE A 202 5.20 -13.63 -12.87
CA PHE A 202 5.12 -12.25 -13.37
C PHE A 202 3.88 -12.00 -14.25
N ASP A 203 2.75 -12.57 -13.82
CA ASP A 203 1.51 -12.58 -14.58
C ASP A 203 0.83 -11.20 -14.60
N ILE A 204 0.51 -10.74 -15.81
CA ILE A 204 -0.18 -9.47 -16.05
C ILE A 204 -1.66 -9.53 -15.67
N VAL A 205 -2.30 -10.71 -15.73
CA VAL A 205 -3.68 -10.88 -15.26
C VAL A 205 -3.70 -10.56 -13.77
N GLN A 206 -2.79 -11.11 -12.97
CA GLN A 206 -2.65 -10.76 -11.56
C GLN A 206 -2.53 -9.24 -11.34
N ALA A 207 -1.65 -8.53 -12.07
CA ALA A 207 -1.48 -7.09 -11.90
C ALA A 207 -2.72 -6.25 -12.31
N ARG A 208 -3.56 -6.75 -13.22
CA ARG A 208 -4.78 -6.07 -13.67
C ARG A 208 -5.96 -6.29 -12.72
N ARG A 209 -5.85 -7.26 -11.82
CA ARG A 209 -6.89 -7.60 -10.85
C ARG A 209 -6.81 -6.70 -9.60
N PRO A 210 -7.94 -6.21 -9.07
CA PRO A 210 -8.00 -5.43 -7.83
C PRO A 210 -7.30 -6.08 -6.63
N GLU A 211 -7.29 -7.41 -6.58
CA GLU A 211 -6.70 -8.22 -5.53
C GLU A 211 -5.20 -7.94 -5.35
N ALA A 212 -4.46 -7.62 -6.42
CA ALA A 212 -3.04 -7.29 -6.34
C ALA A 212 -2.79 -5.97 -5.56
N CYS A 213 -3.70 -5.00 -5.67
CA CYS A 213 -3.63 -3.74 -4.92
C CYS A 213 -4.01 -3.94 -3.45
N GLY A 214 -4.92 -4.88 -3.20
CA GLY A 214 -5.54 -5.16 -1.91
C GLY A 214 -4.62 -5.64 -0.80
N LYS A 215 -3.37 -6.02 -1.10
CA LYS A 215 -2.36 -6.31 -0.07
C LYS A 215 -2.00 -5.08 0.76
N CYS A 216 -2.00 -3.89 0.15
CA CYS A 216 -1.55 -2.64 0.78
C CYS A 216 -2.65 -1.57 0.88
N HIS A 217 -3.58 -1.57 -0.07
CA HIS A 217 -4.65 -0.59 -0.20
C HIS A 217 -5.95 -1.09 0.45
N LEU A 218 -5.91 -1.26 1.77
CA LEU A 218 -6.97 -1.83 2.60
C LEU A 218 -7.00 -1.19 3.99
N GLY A 219 -7.97 -1.59 4.80
CA GLY A 219 -7.95 -1.35 6.24
C GLY A 219 -8.46 0.03 6.67
N PRO A 220 -8.20 0.44 7.91
CA PRO A 220 -8.99 1.49 8.57
C PRO A 220 -8.74 2.91 8.03
N ASP A 221 -7.59 3.17 7.42
CA ASP A 221 -7.16 4.50 7.01
C ASP A 221 -7.17 4.72 5.49
N HIS A 222 -7.08 3.66 4.70
CA HIS A 222 -7.22 3.74 3.24
C HIS A 222 -7.82 2.44 2.65
N PRO A 223 -9.11 2.16 2.92
CA PRO A 223 -9.79 0.92 2.50
C PRO A 223 -10.17 0.95 1.01
N GLN A 224 -9.21 1.20 0.11
CA GLN A 224 -9.55 1.32 -1.31
C GLN A 224 -10.04 0.01 -1.91
N LYS A 225 -9.56 -1.14 -1.42
CA LYS A 225 -10.06 -2.47 -1.80
C LYS A 225 -11.54 -2.60 -1.43
N GLU A 226 -11.89 -2.33 -0.18
CA GLU A 226 -13.25 -2.49 0.33
C GLU A 226 -14.21 -1.48 -0.30
N ILE A 227 -13.75 -0.24 -0.50
CA ILE A 227 -14.47 0.79 -1.25
C ILE A 227 -14.75 0.32 -2.69
N TYR A 228 -13.74 -0.22 -3.37
CA TYR A 228 -13.93 -0.72 -4.73
C TYR A 228 -14.93 -1.88 -4.76
N GLU A 229 -14.83 -2.83 -3.83
CA GLU A 229 -15.73 -3.98 -3.71
C GLU A 229 -17.20 -3.57 -3.44
N GLU A 230 -17.44 -2.53 -2.65
CA GLU A 230 -18.78 -1.96 -2.44
C GLU A 230 -19.33 -1.25 -3.70
N SER A 231 -18.43 -0.60 -4.46
CA SER A 231 -18.82 0.21 -5.60
C SER A 231 -19.47 -0.59 -6.73
N LYS A 232 -20.27 0.08 -7.56
CA LYS A 232 -20.83 -0.54 -8.77
C LYS A 232 -19.76 -1.03 -9.75
N HIS A 233 -18.58 -0.42 -9.76
CA HIS A 233 -17.45 -0.88 -10.57
C HIS A 233 -16.91 -2.23 -10.09
N GLY A 234 -16.70 -2.39 -8.77
CA GLY A 234 -16.26 -3.68 -8.22
C GLY A 234 -17.30 -4.77 -8.41
N ILE A 235 -18.57 -4.48 -8.14
CA ILE A 235 -19.67 -5.43 -8.38
C ILE A 235 -19.70 -5.87 -9.86
N ALA A 236 -19.56 -4.93 -10.80
CA ALA A 236 -19.53 -5.24 -12.22
C ALA A 236 -18.30 -6.06 -12.61
N PHE A 237 -17.12 -5.75 -12.07
CA PHE A 237 -15.91 -6.51 -12.33
C PHE A 237 -16.06 -7.96 -11.88
N TYR A 238 -16.44 -8.20 -10.62
CA TYR A 238 -16.58 -9.57 -10.10
C TYR A 238 -17.72 -10.35 -10.77
N GLY A 239 -18.76 -9.67 -11.24
CA GLY A 239 -19.86 -10.28 -11.98
C GLY A 239 -19.50 -10.65 -13.43
N ASN A 240 -18.46 -10.05 -14.02
CA ASN A 240 -18.14 -10.18 -15.44
C ASN A 240 -16.62 -10.36 -15.66
N VAL A 241 -15.92 -11.02 -14.74
CA VAL A 241 -14.45 -11.19 -14.81
C VAL A 241 -14.02 -11.85 -16.12
N ASP A 242 -14.81 -12.82 -16.61
CA ASP A 242 -14.51 -13.56 -17.83
C ASP A 242 -14.60 -12.69 -19.10
N ASP A 243 -15.34 -11.56 -19.04
CA ASP A 243 -15.49 -10.60 -20.14
C ASP A 243 -14.43 -9.49 -20.11
N MET A 244 -13.54 -9.50 -19.12
CA MET A 244 -12.54 -8.44 -18.91
C MET A 244 -11.30 -8.57 -19.80
N ASN A 245 -11.12 -9.67 -20.54
CA ASN A 245 -9.99 -9.87 -21.45
C ASN A 245 -8.60 -9.62 -20.77
N LEU A 246 -8.46 -10.09 -19.52
CA LEU A 246 -7.38 -9.70 -18.61
C LEU A 246 -5.98 -10.11 -19.08
N ASP A 247 -5.84 -11.07 -19.98
CA ASP A 247 -4.56 -11.62 -20.46
C ASP A 247 -4.07 -10.94 -21.76
N SER A 248 -4.91 -10.10 -22.37
CA SER A 248 -4.62 -9.47 -23.66
C SER A 248 -3.36 -8.60 -23.64
N ALA A 249 -2.57 -8.67 -24.72
CA ALA A 249 -1.41 -7.81 -24.91
C ALA A 249 -1.79 -6.33 -25.04
N LYS A 250 -2.95 -6.04 -25.66
CA LYS A 250 -3.53 -4.71 -25.77
C LYS A 250 -4.80 -4.66 -24.90
N TRP A 251 -4.79 -3.81 -23.87
CA TRP A 251 -5.84 -3.79 -22.86
C TRP A 251 -6.33 -2.36 -22.60
N ILE A 252 -7.09 -1.85 -23.57
CA ILE A 252 -7.63 -0.49 -23.63
C ILE A 252 -9.13 -0.54 -23.32
N VAL A 253 -9.53 0.18 -22.26
CA VAL A 253 -10.94 0.29 -21.87
C VAL A 253 -11.76 0.97 -22.98
N GLY A 254 -12.92 0.40 -23.30
CA GLY A 254 -13.82 0.83 -24.38
C GLY A 254 -13.42 0.31 -25.77
N GLU A 255 -12.30 -0.39 -25.91
CA GLU A 255 -11.89 -1.05 -27.17
C GLU A 255 -11.70 -2.56 -26.99
N ASP A 256 -10.91 -2.96 -25.99
CA ASP A 256 -10.53 -4.36 -25.77
C ASP A 256 -11.33 -5.02 -24.61
N TYR A 257 -11.99 -4.19 -23.77
CA TYR A 257 -12.96 -4.58 -22.74
C TYR A 257 -13.82 -3.37 -22.33
N ASP A 258 -15.04 -3.62 -21.87
CA ASP A 258 -15.97 -2.57 -21.42
C ASP A 258 -16.84 -2.97 -20.20
N ALA A 259 -16.71 -4.21 -19.71
CA ALA A 259 -17.57 -4.75 -18.66
C ALA A 259 -17.45 -4.00 -17.31
N ALA A 260 -16.24 -3.61 -16.91
CA ALA A 260 -15.98 -2.83 -15.70
C ALA A 260 -14.58 -2.20 -15.71
N PRO A 261 -14.32 -1.12 -14.95
CA PRO A 261 -12.97 -0.68 -14.66
C PRO A 261 -12.40 -1.38 -13.43
N THR A 262 -11.09 -1.61 -13.41
CA THR A 262 -10.31 -2.07 -12.24
C THR A 262 -9.45 -0.94 -11.65
N CYS A 263 -8.76 -1.20 -10.55
CA CYS A 263 -7.72 -0.31 -10.02
C CYS A 263 -6.68 0.05 -11.10
N ALA A 264 -6.20 -0.96 -11.83
CA ALA A 264 -5.23 -0.79 -12.91
C ALA A 264 -5.83 0.04 -14.06
N THR A 265 -7.08 -0.23 -14.46
CA THR A 265 -7.79 0.55 -15.49
C THR A 265 -7.72 2.05 -15.22
N CYS A 266 -8.06 2.45 -13.99
CA CYS A 266 -8.11 3.87 -13.61
C CYS A 266 -6.72 4.48 -13.45
N HIS A 267 -5.79 3.79 -12.80
CA HIS A 267 -4.54 4.38 -12.33
C HIS A 267 -3.32 4.12 -13.22
N MET A 268 -3.35 3.12 -14.09
CA MET A 268 -2.17 2.66 -14.84
C MET A 268 -2.43 2.42 -16.32
N SER A 269 -3.48 1.68 -16.65
CA SER A 269 -3.75 1.20 -18.00
C SER A 269 -4.07 2.32 -18.98
N GLY A 270 -3.79 2.08 -20.26
CA GLY A 270 -4.07 3.03 -21.32
C GLY A 270 -5.57 3.14 -21.62
N THR A 271 -5.94 4.29 -22.19
CA THR A 271 -7.19 4.51 -22.92
C THR A 271 -6.84 4.70 -24.40
N LYS A 272 -7.83 4.97 -25.24
CA LYS A 272 -7.62 5.36 -26.64
C LYS A 272 -6.68 6.57 -26.79
N ASP A 273 -6.75 7.54 -25.89
CA ASP A 273 -6.04 8.82 -26.00
C ASP A 273 -4.97 9.05 -24.91
N LEU A 274 -4.87 8.13 -23.94
CA LEU A 274 -3.97 8.23 -22.80
C LEU A 274 -3.09 6.98 -22.71
N PRO A 275 -1.76 7.11 -22.75
CA PRO A 275 -0.88 5.96 -22.65
C PRO A 275 -0.91 5.30 -21.26
N LEU A 276 -0.46 4.05 -21.23
CA LEU A 276 -0.18 3.32 -19.99
C LEU A 276 1.02 3.97 -19.25
N THR A 277 0.98 3.93 -17.92
CA THR A 277 2.06 4.41 -17.06
C THR A 277 2.25 3.52 -15.82
N HIS A 278 3.50 3.39 -15.36
CA HIS A 278 3.85 2.83 -14.04
C HIS A 278 4.00 3.90 -12.93
N ASP A 279 3.79 5.19 -13.23
CA ASP A 279 3.55 6.20 -12.20
C ASP A 279 2.04 6.32 -11.89
N VAL A 280 1.59 5.53 -10.91
CA VAL A 280 0.19 5.52 -10.45
C VAL A 280 -0.30 6.89 -9.92
N GLY A 281 0.63 7.78 -9.56
CA GLY A 281 0.32 9.12 -9.10
C GLY A 281 -0.16 10.03 -10.23
N ASP A 282 0.09 9.67 -11.49
CA ASP A 282 0.07 10.63 -12.60
C ASP A 282 -1.33 11.06 -13.07
N ARG A 283 -2.37 10.51 -12.44
CA ARG A 283 -3.79 10.84 -12.64
C ARG A 283 -4.48 11.37 -11.36
N ILE A 284 -3.71 11.60 -10.29
CA ILE A 284 -4.26 12.03 -8.98
C ILE A 284 -4.33 13.55 -8.87
N SER A 285 -5.55 14.10 -8.71
CA SER A 285 -5.78 15.55 -8.55
C SER A 285 -5.77 16.04 -7.10
N TRP A 286 -6.11 15.18 -6.15
CA TRP A 286 -6.14 15.47 -4.71
C TRP A 286 -5.20 14.53 -3.95
N THR A 287 -4.44 15.05 -2.99
CA THR A 287 -3.92 14.20 -1.92
C THR A 287 -4.97 14.08 -0.81
N LEU A 288 -5.47 12.85 -0.60
CA LEU A 288 -6.46 12.54 0.44
C LEU A 288 -5.84 12.04 1.75
N ARG A 289 -4.53 11.82 1.75
CA ARG A 289 -3.75 11.37 2.91
C ARG A 289 -3.70 12.38 4.07
N PRO A 290 -3.42 13.68 3.87
CA PRO A 290 -3.24 14.61 4.99
C PRO A 290 -4.55 14.91 5.75
N PRO A 291 -4.45 15.45 6.99
CA PRO A 291 -5.61 15.87 7.76
C PRO A 291 -6.52 16.81 6.98
N VAL A 292 -5.95 17.81 6.28
CA VAL A 292 -6.63 18.67 5.31
C VAL A 292 -6.18 18.29 3.91
N SER A 293 -7.11 17.88 3.05
CA SER A 293 -6.82 17.54 1.65
C SER A 293 -6.37 18.75 0.85
N GLU A 294 -5.38 18.56 -0.01
CA GLU A 294 -4.82 19.59 -0.88
C GLU A 294 -4.78 19.09 -2.33
N LYS A 295 -4.85 20.01 -3.30
CA LYS A 295 -4.50 19.69 -4.68
C LYS A 295 -3.03 19.28 -4.75
N ILE A 296 -2.69 18.33 -5.60
CA ILE A 296 -1.36 17.68 -5.58
C ILE A 296 -0.19 18.66 -5.82
N ASP A 297 -0.46 19.78 -6.49
CA ASP A 297 0.47 20.85 -6.82
C ASP A 297 0.30 22.12 -5.96
N ALA A 298 -0.56 22.09 -4.93
CA ALA A 298 -0.80 23.23 -4.04
C ALA A 298 0.48 23.71 -3.34
N LYS A 299 1.39 22.78 -3.02
CA LYS A 299 2.74 23.05 -2.56
C LYS A 299 3.65 22.93 -3.79
N LYS A 300 4.02 24.05 -4.41
CA LYS A 300 4.92 24.12 -5.58
C LYS A 300 6.23 23.35 -5.33
N ARG A 301 6.27 22.07 -5.69
CA ARG A 301 7.45 21.20 -5.61
C ARG A 301 7.98 20.99 -7.02
N GLY A 302 8.67 21.98 -7.57
CA GLY A 302 9.28 21.91 -8.91
C GLY A 302 8.27 21.90 -10.06
N LYS A 303 8.74 21.52 -11.26
CA LYS A 303 7.90 21.33 -12.46
C LYS A 303 7.20 19.97 -12.35
N VAL A 304 6.01 19.95 -11.77
CA VAL A 304 5.13 18.78 -11.72
C VAL A 304 3.90 19.01 -12.61
N LYS A 305 3.34 17.93 -13.14
CA LYS A 305 2.07 17.95 -13.87
C LYS A 305 0.97 18.49 -12.95
N SER A 306 0.25 19.52 -13.40
CA SER A 306 -0.73 20.22 -12.56
C SER A 306 -1.94 19.35 -12.22
N TRP A 307 -2.65 19.69 -11.14
CA TRP A 307 -3.83 18.93 -10.72
C TRP A 307 -4.94 18.94 -11.78
N GLU A 308 -5.06 20.00 -12.59
CA GLU A 308 -6.03 20.09 -13.69
C GLU A 308 -5.69 19.12 -14.81
N HIS A 309 -4.41 19.01 -15.19
CA HIS A 309 -3.99 18.03 -16.20
C HIS A 309 -4.20 16.60 -15.68
N ARG A 310 -3.88 16.33 -14.42
CA ARG A 310 -4.14 15.01 -13.80
C ARG A 310 -5.63 14.69 -13.74
N ARG A 311 -6.47 15.68 -13.42
CA ARG A 311 -7.94 15.57 -13.46
C ARG A 311 -8.43 15.30 -14.88
N LYS A 312 -7.88 15.97 -15.88
CA LYS A 312 -8.23 15.75 -17.30
C LYS A 312 -7.91 14.32 -17.73
N ASP A 313 -6.77 13.79 -17.32
CA ASP A 313 -6.37 12.42 -17.64
C ASP A 313 -7.30 11.40 -16.98
N MET A 314 -7.65 11.58 -15.71
CA MET A 314 -8.64 10.69 -15.06
C MET A 314 -10.02 10.80 -15.73
N LYS A 315 -10.46 12.02 -16.10
CA LYS A 315 -11.71 12.22 -16.87
C LYS A 315 -11.69 11.51 -18.21
N ASN A 316 -10.53 11.43 -18.87
CA ASN A 316 -10.38 10.69 -20.13
C ASN A 316 -10.63 9.19 -19.91
N VAL A 317 -10.15 8.61 -18.80
CA VAL A 317 -10.49 7.23 -18.43
C VAL A 317 -11.99 7.07 -18.23
N CYS A 318 -12.64 7.96 -17.47
CA CYS A 318 -14.09 7.88 -17.26
C CYS A 318 -14.89 7.97 -18.57
N SER A 319 -14.40 8.76 -19.52
CA SER A 319 -15.08 9.03 -20.80
C SER A 319 -15.06 7.84 -21.76
N ALA A 320 -14.28 6.78 -21.47
CA ALA A 320 -14.36 5.53 -22.21
C ALA A 320 -15.70 4.81 -22.03
N CYS A 321 -16.43 5.11 -20.95
CA CYS A 321 -17.70 4.42 -20.60
C CYS A 321 -18.85 5.38 -20.24
N HIS A 322 -18.54 6.60 -19.78
CA HIS A 322 -19.53 7.55 -19.29
C HIS A 322 -19.63 8.81 -20.15
N THR A 323 -20.83 9.39 -20.18
CA THR A 323 -21.03 10.70 -20.82
C THR A 323 -20.36 11.81 -20.01
N SER A 324 -19.94 12.87 -20.69
CA SER A 324 -19.29 14.04 -20.07
C SER A 324 -20.11 14.63 -18.92
N SER A 325 -21.43 14.76 -19.09
CA SER A 325 -22.32 15.29 -18.04
C SER A 325 -22.28 14.48 -16.76
N TRP A 326 -22.20 13.15 -16.86
CA TRP A 326 -22.10 12.27 -15.71
C TRP A 326 -20.75 12.44 -15.01
N VAL A 327 -19.65 12.48 -15.79
CA VAL A 327 -18.29 12.65 -15.27
C VAL A 327 -18.12 13.99 -14.55
N GLU A 328 -18.64 15.09 -15.11
CA GLU A 328 -18.59 16.39 -14.46
C GLU A 328 -19.39 16.41 -13.15
N ASN A 329 -20.60 15.84 -13.16
CA ASN A 329 -21.43 15.74 -11.95
C ASN A 329 -20.75 14.91 -10.85
N PHE A 330 -20.11 13.80 -11.20
CA PHE A 330 -19.32 13.00 -10.26
C PHE A 330 -18.24 13.85 -9.59
N TYR A 331 -17.49 14.64 -10.35
CA TYR A 331 -16.43 15.47 -9.78
C TYR A 331 -16.95 16.62 -8.92
N VAL A 332 -18.11 17.21 -9.25
CA VAL A 332 -18.78 18.17 -8.37
C VAL A 332 -19.12 17.53 -7.02
N GLN A 333 -19.66 16.31 -7.03
CA GLN A 333 -19.99 15.59 -5.80
C GLN A 333 -18.74 15.24 -4.99
N PHE A 334 -17.72 14.66 -5.63
CA PHE A 334 -16.46 14.30 -4.98
C PHE A 334 -15.76 15.53 -4.37
N ASP A 335 -15.61 16.61 -5.14
CA ASP A 335 -15.00 17.85 -4.65
C ASP A 335 -15.83 18.48 -3.51
N GLY A 336 -17.16 18.33 -3.55
CA GLY A 336 -18.06 18.74 -2.48
C GLY A 336 -17.82 18.01 -1.15
N VAL A 337 -17.65 16.68 -1.17
CA VAL A 337 -17.33 15.90 0.05
C VAL A 337 -15.97 16.30 0.62
N VAL A 338 -14.95 16.45 -0.23
CA VAL A 338 -13.62 16.89 0.19
C VAL A 338 -13.68 18.26 0.85
N THR A 339 -14.41 19.21 0.24
CA THR A 339 -14.57 20.57 0.76
C THR A 339 -15.33 20.58 2.09
N LEU A 340 -16.44 19.84 2.18
CA LEU A 340 -17.22 19.68 3.42
C LEU A 340 -16.34 19.18 4.56
N TYR A 341 -15.61 18.08 4.34
CA TYR A 341 -14.72 17.51 5.35
C TYR A 341 -13.62 18.50 5.75
N ASN A 342 -12.97 19.11 4.76
CA ASN A 342 -11.87 20.05 4.99
C ASN A 342 -12.30 21.25 5.83
N ASP A 343 -13.43 21.88 5.47
CA ASP A 343 -13.85 23.16 6.05
C ASP A 343 -14.56 22.98 7.38
N LYS A 344 -15.46 21.99 7.47
CA LYS A 344 -16.27 21.76 8.67
C LYS A 344 -15.53 21.02 9.77
N PHE A 345 -14.59 20.12 9.44
CA PHE A 345 -13.98 19.24 10.45
C PHE A 345 -12.48 19.38 10.51
N ALA A 346 -11.78 19.24 9.38
CA ALA A 346 -10.32 19.16 9.40
C ALA A 346 -9.64 20.47 9.79
N LYS A 347 -10.02 21.59 9.18
CA LYS A 347 -9.44 22.91 9.52
C LYS A 347 -9.72 23.30 10.97
N PRO A 348 -10.95 23.19 11.50
CA PRO A 348 -11.21 23.38 12.93
C PRO A 348 -10.41 22.47 13.87
N GLY A 349 -10.34 21.17 13.55
CA GLY A 349 -9.57 20.21 14.34
C GLY A 349 -8.08 20.54 14.36
N VAL A 350 -7.49 20.86 13.21
CA VAL A 350 -6.11 21.35 13.11
C VAL A 350 -5.90 22.60 13.95
N SER A 351 -6.81 23.58 13.91
CA SER A 351 -6.64 24.81 14.70
C SER A 351 -6.72 24.56 16.21
N MET A 352 -7.62 23.69 16.66
CA MET A 352 -7.73 23.31 18.08
C MET A 352 -6.46 22.59 18.55
N MET A 353 -6.01 21.59 17.81
CA MET A 353 -4.81 20.82 18.17
C MET A 353 -3.54 21.67 18.11
N LYS A 354 -3.45 22.60 17.16
CA LYS A 354 -2.35 23.56 17.09
C LYS A 354 -2.36 24.52 18.28
N PHE A 355 -3.52 25.06 18.65
CA PHE A 355 -3.65 25.96 19.79
C PHE A 355 -3.15 25.29 21.08
N LEU A 356 -3.62 24.07 21.37
CA LEU A 356 -3.19 23.35 22.57
C LEU A 356 -1.67 23.13 22.62
N LYS A 357 -1.05 22.86 21.47
CA LYS A 357 0.40 22.68 21.36
C LYS A 357 1.15 24.00 21.54
N ASP A 358 0.80 25.04 20.78
CA ASP A 358 1.49 26.33 20.80
C ASP A 358 1.47 26.98 22.19
N GLU A 359 0.39 26.77 22.94
CA GLU A 359 0.18 27.33 24.28
C GLU A 359 0.74 26.45 25.41
N GLY A 360 1.39 25.33 25.08
CA GLY A 360 1.95 24.39 26.05
C GLY A 360 0.88 23.81 26.99
N LEU A 361 -0.34 23.59 26.47
CA LEU A 361 -1.41 22.91 27.19
C LEU A 361 -1.35 21.40 27.01
N ARG A 362 -0.68 20.94 25.97
CA ARG A 362 -0.37 19.53 25.67
C ARG A 362 1.13 19.28 25.76
N THR A 363 1.52 18.01 25.92
CA THR A 363 2.93 17.65 25.96
C THR A 363 3.56 17.66 24.56
N ASP A 364 4.89 17.64 24.51
CA ASP A 364 5.63 17.41 23.26
C ASP A 364 5.67 15.94 22.86
N THR A 365 5.30 15.03 23.77
CA THR A 365 5.22 13.60 23.49
C THR A 365 4.00 13.35 22.63
N GLY A 366 4.15 12.54 21.57
CA GLY A 366 3.02 12.19 20.73
C GLY A 366 2.31 10.94 21.24
N PHE A 367 0.99 10.94 21.15
CA PHE A 367 0.11 9.82 21.51
C PHE A 367 0.12 9.45 23.01
N ASP A 368 0.53 10.35 23.90
CA ASP A 368 0.40 10.17 25.36
C ASP A 368 -0.89 10.76 25.94
N GLU A 369 -1.60 11.60 25.18
CA GLU A 369 -2.85 12.24 25.60
C GLU A 369 -4.04 11.78 24.75
N LYS A 370 -5.20 11.55 25.39
CA LYS A 370 -6.41 11.02 24.74
C LYS A 370 -6.83 11.80 23.49
N ILE A 371 -6.79 13.13 23.55
CA ILE A 371 -7.20 14.01 22.44
C ILE A 371 -6.36 13.82 21.17
N GLU A 372 -5.13 13.32 21.31
CA GLU A 372 -4.27 13.00 20.17
C GLU A 372 -4.78 11.79 19.41
N TRP A 373 -5.22 10.76 20.14
CA TRP A 373 -5.86 9.56 19.58
C TRP A 373 -7.20 9.91 18.94
N THR A 374 -8.04 10.68 19.64
CA THR A 374 -9.33 11.18 19.13
C THR A 374 -9.13 11.92 17.80
N TRP A 375 -8.20 12.88 17.78
CA TRP A 375 -7.86 13.62 16.56
C TRP A 375 -7.32 12.69 15.48
N PHE A 376 -6.39 11.80 15.82
CA PHE A 376 -5.80 10.85 14.87
C PHE A 376 -6.86 10.00 14.20
N TYR A 377 -7.75 9.34 14.94
CA TYR A 377 -8.81 8.52 14.35
C TYR A 377 -9.77 9.33 13.48
N LEU A 378 -10.12 10.54 13.90
CA LEU A 378 -11.01 11.42 13.16
C LEU A 378 -10.45 11.73 11.76
N TRP A 379 -9.20 12.17 11.65
CA TRP A 379 -8.65 12.55 10.36
C TRP A 379 -8.01 11.39 9.58
N HIS A 380 -7.32 10.48 10.27
CA HIS A 380 -6.54 9.38 9.68
C HIS A 380 -7.45 8.26 9.21
N HIS A 381 -8.45 7.88 10.01
CA HIS A 381 -9.35 6.79 9.64
C HIS A 381 -10.60 7.34 8.97
N GLN A 382 -11.46 7.96 9.78
CA GLN A 382 -12.83 8.31 9.38
C GLN A 382 -12.83 9.33 8.22
N GLY A 383 -11.99 10.37 8.35
CA GLY A 383 -11.84 11.41 7.33
C GLY A 383 -11.25 10.92 6.01
N ARG A 384 -10.26 10.02 6.05
CA ARG A 384 -9.73 9.41 4.81
C ARG A 384 -10.76 8.50 4.15
N ARG A 385 -11.43 7.64 4.93
CA ARG A 385 -12.52 6.77 4.46
C ARG A 385 -13.60 7.55 3.71
N ALA A 386 -14.12 8.62 4.31
CA ALA A 386 -15.13 9.48 3.70
C ALA A 386 -14.71 10.02 2.32
N ARG A 387 -13.51 10.60 2.25
CA ARG A 387 -12.99 11.23 1.02
C ARG A 387 -12.65 10.20 -0.06
N MET A 388 -12.10 9.05 0.33
CA MET A 388 -11.76 7.97 -0.60
C MET A 388 -13.02 7.25 -1.10
N GLY A 389 -14.03 7.03 -0.25
CA GLY A 389 -15.33 6.50 -0.63
C GLY A 389 -16.00 7.38 -1.70
N ALA A 390 -15.94 8.70 -1.52
CA ALA A 390 -16.46 9.66 -2.51
C ALA A 390 -15.67 9.60 -3.84
N ALA A 391 -14.36 9.37 -3.77
CA ALA A 391 -13.50 9.32 -4.95
C ALA A 391 -13.70 8.08 -5.83
N MET A 392 -14.33 7.02 -5.30
CA MET A 392 -14.48 5.73 -5.99
C MET A 392 -15.93 5.20 -6.00
N GLY A 393 -16.89 5.99 -5.52
CA GLY A 393 -18.31 5.68 -5.64
C GLY A 393 -18.83 4.64 -4.64
N ALA A 394 -18.32 4.65 -3.40
CA ALA A 394 -18.80 3.81 -2.29
C ALA A 394 -19.58 4.64 -1.26
N PRO A 395 -20.92 4.66 -1.32
CA PRO A 395 -21.75 5.51 -0.47
C PRO A 395 -21.66 5.17 1.03
N ASP A 396 -21.46 3.92 1.42
CA ASP A 396 -21.36 3.54 2.83
C ASP A 396 -20.07 4.07 3.46
N TYR A 397 -18.95 3.95 2.73
CA TYR A 397 -17.68 4.60 3.10
C TYR A 397 -17.73 6.13 3.12
N VAL A 398 -18.59 6.76 2.32
CA VAL A 398 -18.82 8.22 2.43
C VAL A 398 -19.54 8.55 3.73
N GLN A 399 -20.55 7.78 4.11
CA GLN A 399 -21.45 8.14 5.19
C GLN A 399 -21.19 7.31 6.47
N TRP A 400 -21.69 6.07 6.57
CA TRP A 400 -21.65 5.30 7.82
C TRP A 400 -20.23 5.00 8.32
N HIS A 401 -19.30 4.64 7.43
CA HIS A 401 -17.89 4.42 7.79
C HIS A 401 -17.02 5.67 7.65
N GLY A 402 -17.61 6.82 7.32
CA GLY A 402 -16.91 8.05 6.99
C GLY A 402 -17.47 9.25 7.75
N MET A 403 -18.25 10.09 7.07
CA MET A 403 -18.71 11.37 7.61
C MET A 403 -19.57 11.25 8.88
N PHE A 404 -20.26 10.11 9.08
CA PHE A 404 -20.99 9.85 10.32
C PHE A 404 -20.04 9.75 11.51
N GLU A 405 -19.03 8.87 11.43
CA GLU A 405 -18.02 8.71 12.47
C GLU A 405 -17.21 10.01 12.68
N VAL A 406 -16.85 10.72 11.59
CA VAL A 406 -16.19 12.04 11.68
C VAL A 406 -17.03 13.01 12.50
N ALA A 407 -18.34 13.09 12.22
CA ALA A 407 -19.22 14.00 12.92
C ALA A 407 -19.37 13.60 14.39
N GLU A 408 -19.63 12.32 14.67
CA GLU A 408 -19.71 11.80 16.04
C GLU A 408 -18.45 12.17 16.83
N ALA A 409 -17.27 11.71 16.40
CA ALA A 409 -16.01 11.97 17.09
C ALA A 409 -15.72 13.48 17.25
N PHE A 410 -16.01 14.30 16.24
CA PHE A 410 -15.81 15.75 16.35
C PHE A 410 -16.63 16.37 17.47
N TYR A 411 -17.94 16.06 17.51
CA TYR A 411 -18.88 16.74 18.41
C TYR A 411 -18.94 16.12 19.80
N THR A 412 -18.73 14.81 19.93
CA THR A 412 -18.87 14.08 21.20
C THR A 412 -17.54 13.79 21.89
N GLU A 413 -16.41 13.90 21.20
CA GLU A 413 -15.09 13.62 21.77
C GLU A 413 -14.15 14.81 21.65
N LEU A 414 -13.79 15.23 20.42
CA LEU A 414 -12.77 16.26 20.22
C LEU A 414 -13.14 17.61 20.83
N VAL A 415 -14.39 18.06 20.65
CA VAL A 415 -14.86 19.33 21.21
C VAL A 415 -14.92 19.30 22.75
N PRO A 416 -15.52 18.29 23.40
CA PRO A 416 -15.46 18.15 24.85
C PRO A 416 -14.04 18.05 25.41
N GLU A 417 -13.17 17.24 24.81
CA GLU A 417 -11.78 17.10 25.27
C GLU A 417 -11.02 18.42 25.14
N TYR A 418 -11.20 19.17 24.05
CA TYR A 418 -10.63 20.50 23.93
C TYR A 418 -11.10 21.43 25.06
N ARG A 419 -12.39 21.40 25.42
CA ARG A 419 -12.94 22.18 26.55
C ARG A 419 -12.27 21.81 27.87
N GLU A 420 -12.06 20.53 28.15
CA GLU A 420 -11.39 20.07 29.37
C GLU A 420 -9.96 20.65 29.49
N PHE A 421 -9.20 20.70 28.39
CA PHE A 421 -7.88 21.36 28.38
C PHE A 421 -7.97 22.86 28.69
N ILE A 422 -8.99 23.54 28.16
CA ILE A 422 -9.22 24.97 28.41
C ILE A 422 -9.66 25.22 29.86
N GLU A 423 -10.55 24.39 30.40
CA GLU A 423 -11.00 24.46 31.80
C GLU A 423 -9.85 24.19 32.78
N LYS A 424 -9.00 23.20 32.48
CA LYS A 424 -7.78 22.96 33.26
C LYS A 424 -6.84 24.16 33.23
N ALA A 425 -6.64 24.77 32.06
CA ALA A 425 -5.82 25.98 31.94
C ALA A 425 -6.38 27.14 32.79
N GLU A 426 -7.70 27.31 32.83
CA GLU A 426 -8.38 28.29 33.68
C GLU A 426 -8.11 28.01 35.18
N HIS A 427 -8.26 26.75 35.60
CA HIS A 427 -7.99 26.33 36.98
C HIS A 427 -6.51 26.50 37.39
N ASP A 428 -5.59 26.31 36.46
CA ASP A 428 -4.16 26.48 36.66
C ASP A 428 -3.71 27.96 36.63
N GLY A 429 -4.66 28.90 36.58
CA GLY A 429 -4.39 30.35 36.57
C GLY A 429 -3.96 30.91 35.21
N LYS A 430 -4.04 30.12 34.13
CA LYS A 430 -3.72 30.53 32.75
C LYS A 430 -4.92 31.21 32.07
N HIS A 431 -5.55 32.18 32.77
CA HIS A 431 -6.82 32.81 32.36
C HIS A 431 -6.80 33.39 30.94
N ASP A 432 -5.71 34.06 30.55
CA ASP A 432 -5.59 34.65 29.20
C ASP A 432 -5.54 33.58 28.10
N ILE A 433 -4.93 32.42 28.38
CA ILE A 433 -4.89 31.28 27.45
C ILE A 433 -6.29 30.67 27.36
N ALA A 434 -6.93 30.43 28.51
CA ALA A 434 -8.26 29.85 28.55
C ALA A 434 -9.30 30.71 27.83
N LYS A 435 -9.24 32.04 28.01
CA LYS A 435 -10.08 33.01 27.28
C LYS A 435 -9.90 32.91 25.75
N ARG A 436 -8.66 32.82 25.26
CA ARG A 436 -8.39 32.68 23.82
C ARG A 436 -8.81 31.33 23.27
N GLY A 437 -8.65 30.25 24.04
CA GLY A 437 -9.11 28.92 23.65
C GLY A 437 -10.63 28.84 23.55
N ASN A 438 -11.35 29.40 24.53
CA ASN A 438 -12.81 29.55 24.47
C ASN A 438 -13.25 30.41 23.26
N ALA A 439 -12.54 31.50 22.98
CA ALA A 439 -12.84 32.34 21.82
C ALA A 439 -12.65 31.59 20.48
N LEU A 440 -11.59 30.78 20.35
CA LEU A 440 -11.37 29.93 19.18
C LEU A 440 -12.50 28.91 19.01
N LEU A 441 -12.91 28.25 20.10
CA LEU A 441 -13.99 27.27 20.04
C LEU A 441 -15.34 27.92 19.69
N GLU A 442 -15.67 29.07 20.27
CA GLU A 442 -16.87 29.82 19.92
C GLU A 442 -16.84 30.30 18.47
N GLU A 443 -15.68 30.76 17.96
CA GLU A 443 -15.53 31.12 16.55
C GLU A 443 -15.90 29.92 15.65
N ILE A 444 -15.36 28.73 15.93
CA ILE A 444 -15.65 27.50 15.18
C ILE A 444 -17.15 27.14 15.28
N LEU A 445 -17.70 27.05 16.50
CA LEU A 445 -19.07 26.56 16.73
C LEU A 445 -20.16 27.59 16.37
N SER A 446 -19.78 28.85 16.14
CA SER A 446 -20.68 29.89 15.62
C SER A 446 -20.88 29.84 14.11
N ARG A 447 -20.04 29.11 13.37
CA ARG A 447 -20.17 28.99 11.91
C ARG A 447 -21.48 28.27 11.55
N PRO A 448 -22.15 28.65 10.45
CA PRO A 448 -23.46 28.11 10.08
C PRO A 448 -23.54 26.58 10.05
N GLU A 449 -22.48 25.92 9.61
CA GLU A 449 -22.37 24.47 9.48
C GLU A 449 -22.32 23.70 10.81
N HIS A 450 -22.03 24.39 11.93
CA HIS A 450 -22.06 23.85 13.30
C HIS A 450 -23.28 24.29 14.12
N ALA A 451 -24.13 25.17 13.57
CA ALA A 451 -25.22 25.82 14.32
C ALA A 451 -26.24 24.83 14.92
N TRP A 452 -26.39 23.65 14.33
CA TRP A 452 -27.24 22.57 14.86
C TRP A 452 -26.74 22.07 16.23
N PHE A 453 -25.43 22.00 16.43
CA PHE A 453 -24.79 21.50 17.65
C PHE A 453 -24.84 22.54 18.77
N SER A 454 -24.65 23.82 18.44
CA SER A 454 -24.74 24.92 19.41
C SER A 454 -26.17 25.33 19.77
N GLY A 455 -27.19 24.69 19.17
CA GLY A 455 -28.60 25.06 19.32
C GLY A 455 -28.97 26.41 18.68
N LYS A 456 -28.02 27.05 17.98
CA LYS A 456 -28.16 28.37 17.35
C LYS A 456 -28.61 28.28 15.88
N GLU A 457 -29.08 27.11 15.42
CA GLU A 457 -29.54 26.94 14.05
C GLU A 457 -30.71 27.89 13.73
N PRO A 458 -30.61 28.72 12.67
CA PRO A 458 -31.66 29.68 12.34
C PRO A 458 -33.01 29.01 12.09
N GLU A 459 -34.09 29.57 12.63
CA GLU A 459 -35.46 29.02 12.45
C GLU A 459 -35.85 28.91 10.97
N ALA A 460 -35.35 29.80 10.11
CA ALA A 460 -35.54 29.69 8.66
C ALA A 460 -34.98 28.38 8.08
N VAL A 461 -33.82 27.91 8.56
CA VAL A 461 -33.20 26.65 8.13
C VAL A 461 -34.01 25.45 8.63
N LYS A 462 -34.44 25.47 9.90
CA LYS A 462 -35.31 24.42 10.46
C LYS A 462 -36.64 24.33 9.72
N ALA A 463 -37.28 25.48 9.47
CA ALA A 463 -38.53 25.57 8.73
C ALA A 463 -38.36 25.08 7.29
N ALA A 464 -37.26 25.42 6.61
CA ALA A 464 -36.95 24.93 5.27
C ALA A 464 -36.80 23.39 5.23
N ARG A 465 -36.10 22.78 6.20
CA ARG A 465 -35.98 21.31 6.29
C ARG A 465 -37.33 20.64 6.52
N LYS A 466 -38.15 21.15 7.45
CA LYS A 466 -39.50 20.64 7.70
C LYS A 466 -40.40 20.74 6.47
N LYS A 467 -40.34 21.87 5.76
CA LYS A 467 -41.07 22.08 4.52
C LYS A 467 -40.63 21.07 3.45
N ALA A 468 -39.33 20.91 3.23
CA ALA A 468 -38.80 19.96 2.26
C ALA A 468 -39.20 18.50 2.60
N GLN A 469 -39.15 18.13 3.88
CA GLN A 469 -39.62 16.83 4.35
C GLN A 469 -41.11 16.62 4.08
N ALA A 470 -41.96 17.60 4.42
CA ALA A 470 -43.39 17.52 4.19
C ALA A 470 -43.75 17.45 2.69
N GLU A 471 -43.04 18.21 1.85
CA GLU A 471 -43.18 18.16 0.39
C GLU A 471 -42.78 16.79 -0.18
N PHE A 472 -41.67 16.22 0.31
CA PHE A 472 -41.23 14.88 -0.06
C PHE A 472 -42.26 13.82 0.36
N GLN A 473 -42.69 13.84 1.62
CA GLN A 473 -43.71 12.92 2.13
C GLN A 473 -45.02 13.04 1.34
N LYS A 474 -45.49 14.26 1.05
CA LYS A 474 -46.69 14.48 0.25
C LYS A 474 -46.56 13.91 -1.16
N ARG A 475 -45.38 14.02 -1.78
CA ARG A 475 -45.13 13.51 -3.14
C ARG A 475 -45.11 11.99 -3.22
N TYR A 476 -44.70 11.30 -2.16
CA TYR A 476 -44.48 9.85 -2.14
C TYR A 476 -45.33 9.10 -1.10
N ALA A 477 -46.31 9.76 -0.49
CA ALA A 477 -47.34 9.09 0.29
C ALA A 477 -48.14 8.19 -0.66
N GLN A 478 -47.90 6.88 -0.58
CA GLN A 478 -48.71 5.87 -1.25
C GLN A 478 -50.02 5.64 -0.50
#